data_AF-A0A1E9AA09-F1
#
_entry.id   AF-A0A1E9AA09-F1
#
_cell.length_a   1.000
_cell.length_b   1.000
_cell.length_c   1.000
_cell.angle_alpha   90.00
_cell.angle_beta   90.00
_cell.angle_gamma   90.00
#
_symmetry.space_group_name_H-M   'P 1'
#
loop_
_entity.id
_entity.type
_entity.pdbx_description
1 polymer ?
#
loop_
_entity_poly.entity_id
_entity_poly.type
_entity_poly.pdbx_seq_one_letter_code
_entity_poly.pdbx_strand_id
1 'polypeptide(L)' 'MMKVLSIISNIFLVIGIILLVMKNLVMAITMFVVSLAISLVMFNVFFRHRTGMKVVINISFAIVLIAIMVAFFVLK' A
#
# COMPACT_ATOMS: atom_id res chain seq x y z
N MET A 1 -14.63 11.24 7.49
CA MET A 1 -14.24 9.81 7.40
C MET A 1 -13.01 9.56 6.55
N MET A 2 -12.92 10.00 5.29
CA MET A 2 -11.73 9.73 4.45
C MET A 2 -10.40 10.23 5.07
N LYS A 3 -10.37 11.41 5.72
CA LYS A 3 -9.16 11.89 6.40
C LYS A 3 -8.62 10.92 7.47
N VAL A 4 -9.51 10.36 8.29
CA VAL A 4 -9.14 9.41 9.36
C VAL A 4 -8.56 8.13 8.77
N LEU A 5 -9.20 7.61 7.72
CA LEU A 5 -8.75 6.40 7.04
C LEU A 5 -7.36 6.60 6.38
N SER A 6 -7.01 7.85 6.01
CA SER A 6 -5.73 8.19 5.36
C SER A 6 -4.63 8.27 6.40
N ILE A 7 -4.95 8.82 7.57
CA ILE A 7 -4.06 8.79 8.74
C ILE A 7 -3.78 7.34 9.14
N ILE A 8 -4.82 6.49 9.25
CA ILE A 8 -4.67 5.07 9.57
C ILE A 8 -3.79 4.36 8.53
N SER A 9 -4.05 4.56 7.24
CA SER A 9 -3.25 3.97 6.17
C SER A 9 -1.76 4.34 6.29
N ASN A 10 -1.47 5.60 6.57
CA ASN A 10 -0.09 6.06 6.73
C ASN A 10 0.57 5.53 8.01
N ILE A 11 -0.17 5.36 9.11
CA ILE A 11 0.34 4.70 10.32
C ILE A 11 0.77 3.26 10.00
N PHE A 12 -0.06 2.49 9.29
CA PHE A 12 0.29 1.14 8.83
C PHE A 12 1.54 1.14 7.94
N LEU A 13 1.67 2.13 7.06
CA LEU A 13 2.84 2.29 6.21
C LEU A 13 4.10 2.51 7.03
N VAL A 14 4.06 3.43 8.00
CA VAL A 14 5.17 3.72 8.90
C VAL A 14 5.55 2.49 9.73
N ILE A 15 4.57 1.77 10.28
CA ILE A 15 4.80 0.50 11.00
C ILE A 15 5.47 -0.53 10.08
N GLY A 16 5.03 -0.63 8.83
CA GLY A 16 5.66 -1.50 7.82
C GLY A 16 7.13 -1.15 7.57
N ILE A 17 7.47 0.14 7.47
CA ILE A 17 8.86 0.60 7.32
C ILE A 17 9.69 0.22 8.55
N ILE A 18 9.17 0.45 9.76
CA ILE A 18 9.88 0.11 11.01
C ILE A 18 10.16 -1.41 11.05
N LEU A 19 9.15 -2.23 10.74
CA LEU A 19 9.29 -3.69 10.70
C LEU A 19 10.29 -4.16 9.64
N LEU A 20 10.38 -3.47 8.50
CA LEU A 20 11.36 -3.75 7.45
C LEU A 20 12.79 -3.52 7.97
N VAL A 21 13.02 -2.42 8.70
CA VAL A 21 14.32 -2.11 9.33
C VAL A 21 14.66 -3.15 10.40
N MET A 22 13.66 -3.63 11.16
CA MET A 22 13.80 -4.69 12.15
C MET A 22 13.97 -6.11 11.54
N LYS A 23 14.15 -6.23 10.21
CA LYS A 23 14.29 -7.49 9.46
C LYS A 23 13.11 -8.46 9.55
N ASN A 24 11.96 -8.01 10.06
CA ASN A 24 10.72 -8.79 10.11
C ASN A 24 9.96 -8.68 8.78
N LEU A 25 10.57 -9.22 7.71
CA LEU A 25 10.12 -9.08 6.33
C LEU A 25 8.66 -9.49 6.12
N VAL A 26 8.24 -10.65 6.65
CA VAL A 26 6.88 -11.15 6.49
C VAL A 26 5.85 -10.18 7.08
N MET A 27 6.13 -9.65 8.28
CA MET A 27 5.22 -8.74 8.97
C MET A 27 5.26 -7.32 8.38
N ALA A 28 6.40 -6.89 7.85
CA ALA A 28 6.52 -5.64 7.10
C ALA A 28 5.66 -5.67 5.83
N ILE A 29 5.72 -6.78 5.09
CA ILE A 29 4.96 -6.97 3.85
C ILE A 29 3.45 -6.96 4.12
N THR A 30 2.98 -7.65 5.15
CA THR A 30 1.55 -7.65 5.47
C THR A 30 1.06 -6.24 5.82
N MET A 31 1.82 -5.47 6.60
CA MET A 31 1.49 -4.08 6.94
C MET A 31 1.48 -3.17 5.71
N PHE A 32 2.43 -3.36 4.79
CA PHE A 32 2.42 -2.64 3.51
C PHE A 32 1.22 -3.00 2.65
N VAL A 33 0.89 -4.28 2.49
CA VAL A 33 -0.27 -4.71 1.70
C VAL A 33 -1.57 -4.15 2.28
N VAL A 34 -1.73 -4.15 3.61
CA VAL A 34 -2.91 -3.56 4.28
C VAL A 34 -2.98 -2.05 4.03
N SER A 35 -1.87 -1.32 4.20
CA SER A 35 -1.81 0.11 3.90
C SER A 35 -2.17 0.40 2.43
N LEU A 36 -1.64 -0.41 1.51
CA LEU A 36 -1.89 -0.25 0.09
C LEU A 36 -3.36 -0.51 -0.26
N ALA A 37 -3.98 -1.54 0.33
CA ALA A 37 -5.39 -1.85 0.13
C ALA A 37 -6.30 -0.71 0.61
N ILE A 38 -6.02 -0.15 1.79
CA ILE A 38 -6.78 1.01 2.33
C ILE A 38 -6.65 2.21 1.41
N SER A 39 -5.43 2.50 0.95
CA SER A 39 -5.16 3.59 0.03
C SER A 39 -5.90 3.41 -1.30
N LEU A 40 -5.92 2.20 -1.85
CA LEU A 40 -6.63 1.88 -3.09
C LEU A 40 -8.14 2.08 -2.96
N VAL A 41 -8.75 1.60 -1.87
CA VAL A 41 -10.17 1.84 -1.59
C VAL A 41 -10.45 3.34 -1.50
N MET A 42 -9.59 4.09 -0.80
CA MET A 42 -9.77 5.53 -0.65
C MET A 42 -9.67 6.27 -1.98
N PHE A 43 -8.69 5.93 -2.81
CA PHE A 43 -8.55 6.50 -4.15
C PHE A 43 -9.72 6.13 -5.06
N ASN A 44 -10.21 4.90 -4.99
CA ASN A 44 -11.35 4.45 -5.77
C ASN A 44 -12.65 5.23 -5.42
N VAL A 45 -12.81 5.57 -4.13
CA VAL A 45 -13.89 6.44 -3.64
C VAL A 45 -13.69 7.89 -4.10
N PHE A 46 -12.47 8.42 -3.99
CA PHE A 46 -12.16 9.81 -4.35
C PHE A 46 -12.33 10.06 -5.86
N PHE A 47 -11.94 9.09 -6.70
CA PHE A 47 -12.02 9.18 -8.15
C PHE A 47 -13.19 8.41 -8.76
N ARG A 48 -14.29 8.24 -8.00
CA ARG A 48 -15.47 7.47 -8.45
C ARG A 48 -15.96 7.87 -9.84
N HIS A 49 -15.85 9.14 -10.21
CA HIS A 49 -16.35 9.69 -11.46
C HIS A 49 -15.29 9.89 -12.57
N ARG A 50 -14.00 9.65 -12.30
CA ARG A 50 -12.92 9.80 -13.30
C ARG A 50 -12.27 8.44 -13.57
N THR A 51 -12.79 7.75 -14.57
CA THR A 51 -12.34 6.41 -15.00
C THR A 51 -10.85 6.36 -15.32
N GLY A 52 -10.31 7.37 -16.01
CA GLY A 52 -8.87 7.44 -16.33
C GLY A 52 -7.99 7.49 -15.09
N MET A 53 -8.39 8.21 -14.04
CA MET A 53 -7.59 8.36 -12.83
C MET A 53 -7.59 7.09 -11.98
N LYS A 54 -8.67 6.30 -12.00
CA LYS A 54 -8.69 4.97 -11.37
C LYS A 54 -7.65 4.03 -12.00
N VAL A 55 -7.53 4.04 -13.33
CA VAL A 55 -6.61 3.14 -14.04
C VAL A 55 -5.16 3.45 -13.67
N VAL A 56 -4.77 4.73 -13.71
CA VAL A 56 -3.42 5.17 -13.33
C VAL A 56 -3.08 4.72 -11.90
N ILE A 57 -4.02 4.92 -10.96
CA ILE A 57 -3.80 4.53 -9.57
C ILE A 57 -3.65 3.02 -9.44
N ASN A 58 -4.54 2.25 -10.07
CA ASN A 58 -4.48 0.79 -10.01
C ASN A 58 -3.15 0.25 -10.58
N ILE A 59 -2.64 0.86 -11.67
CA ILE A 59 -1.33 0.55 -12.25
C ILE A 59 -0.21 0.90 -11.26
N SER A 60 -0.23 2.09 -10.65
CA SER A 60 0.77 2.46 -9.64
C SER A 60 0.82 1.48 -8.47
N PHE A 61 -0.35 1.04 -7.97
CA PHE A 61 -0.44 0.04 -6.92
C PHE A 61 0.07 -1.34 -7.36
N ALA A 62 -0.23 -1.74 -8.60
CA ALA A 62 0.28 -3.00 -9.16
C ALA A 62 1.82 -3.02 -9.22
N ILE A 63 2.45 -1.91 -9.65
CA ILE A 63 3.91 -1.79 -9.69
C ILE A 63 4.51 -1.91 -8.29
N VAL A 64 3.91 -1.27 -7.28
CA VAL A 64 4.38 -1.39 -5.89
C VAL A 64 4.25 -2.83 -5.39
N LEU A 65 3.14 -3.52 -5.66
CA LEU A 65 2.98 -4.93 -5.31
C LEU A 65 4.01 -5.84 -5.99
N ILE A 66 4.34 -5.58 -7.26
CA ILE A 66 5.40 -6.29 -7.97
C ILE A 66 6.75 -6.03 -7.30
N ALA A 67 7.07 -4.78 -6.96
CA ALA A 67 8.30 -4.46 -6.25
C ALA A 67 8.41 -5.18 -4.90
N ILE A 68 7.31 -5.28 -4.14
CA ILE A 68 7.24 -6.03 -2.89
C ILE A 68 7.47 -7.53 -3.12
N MET A 69 6.86 -8.11 -4.17
CA MET A 69 7.09 -9.52 -4.53
C MET A 69 8.55 -9.78 -4.90
N VAL A 70 9.15 -8.93 -5.73
CA VAL A 70 10.57 -9.03 -6.10
C VAL A 70 11.45 -8.92 -4.85
N ALA A 71 11.18 -7.93 -3.99
CA ALA A 71 11.90 -7.78 -2.73
C ALA A 71 11.80 -9.04 -1.87
N PHE A 72 10.62 -9.65 -1.73
CA PHE A 72 10.47 -10.90 -0.99
C PHE A 72 11.25 -12.07 -1.59
N PHE A 73 11.29 -12.19 -2.93
CA PHE A 73 12.07 -13.23 -3.59
C PHE A 73 13.59 -13.04 -3.51
N VAL A 74 14.06 -11.79 -3.52
CA VAL A 74 15.50 -11.45 -3.47
C VAL A 74 16.04 -11.43 -2.04
N LEU A 75 15.24 -11.00 -1.07
CA LEU A 75 15.63 -10.90 0.35
C LEU A 75 15.34 -12.17 1.17
N LYS A 76 14.68 -13.17 0.58
CA LYS A 76 14.59 -14.52 1.16
C LYS A 76 15.90 -15.26 0.92
#